data_AF-A0A932UME2-F1
#
_entry.id   AF-A0A932UME2-F1
#
_cell.length_a   1.000
_cell.length_b   1.000
_cell.length_c   1.000
_cell.angle_alpha   90.00
_cell.angle_beta   90.00
_cell.angle_gamma   90.00
#
_symmetry.space_group_name_H-M   'P 1'
#
loop_
_entity.id
_entity.type
_entity.pdbx_description
1 polymer ?
#
loop_
_entity_poly.entity_id
_entity_poly.type
_entity_poly.pdbx_seq_one_letter_code
_entity_poly.pdbx_strand_id
1 'polypeptide(L)'
;MHSRPGLRCHFCPSRTQVVRSLQLLLFVAILSGCSLLQPSYYDPTTFRNLTALKPKVAMLYETFTYDPLNEEKIAEIRLELAQVYEYEKGKGESNRETARQVQLIREMFERHVEHRQKQGKWSVAFMQNALQNIQEAFDTAIRTERLKNKNE
;
A
#
# COMPACT_ATOMS: atom_id res chain seq x y z
N MET A 1 -15.30 -53.10 -64.28
CA MET A 1 -15.44 -53.30 -62.82
C MET A 1 -14.11 -53.02 -62.15
N HIS A 2 -13.93 -51.88 -61.51
CA HIS A 2 -12.75 -51.58 -60.70
C HIS A 2 -13.22 -50.93 -59.39
N SER A 3 -12.86 -51.58 -58.28
CA SER A 3 -13.28 -51.31 -56.91
C SER A 3 -12.78 -49.96 -56.39
N ARG A 4 -13.63 -49.28 -55.62
CA ARG A 4 -13.27 -48.09 -54.84
C ARG A 4 -12.50 -48.49 -53.57
N PRO A 5 -11.41 -47.82 -53.20
CA PRO A 5 -10.74 -48.06 -51.93
C PRO A 5 -11.51 -47.37 -50.79
N GLY A 6 -11.76 -48.11 -49.71
CA GLY A 6 -12.37 -47.62 -48.48
C GLY A 6 -11.43 -46.70 -47.72
N LEU A 7 -11.96 -45.55 -47.29
CA LEU A 7 -11.29 -44.63 -46.37
C LEU A 7 -11.22 -45.28 -44.98
N ARG A 8 -10.02 -45.66 -44.55
CA ARG A 8 -9.72 -46.00 -43.17
C ARG A 8 -9.50 -44.70 -42.39
N CYS A 9 -10.32 -44.45 -41.38
CA CYS A 9 -10.03 -43.43 -40.36
C CYS A 9 -8.81 -43.87 -39.56
N HIS A 10 -7.62 -43.39 -39.95
CA HIS A 10 -6.34 -43.79 -39.36
C HIS A 10 -6.00 -43.10 -38.03
N PHE A 11 -6.85 -42.22 -37.51
CA PHE A 11 -6.55 -41.47 -36.29
C PHE A 11 -7.79 -41.32 -35.40
N CYS A 12 -8.04 -42.33 -34.56
CA CYS A 12 -8.90 -42.19 -33.39
C CYS A 12 -7.98 -42.22 -32.16
N PRO A 13 -7.64 -41.07 -31.55
CA PRO A 13 -6.76 -41.04 -30.39
C PRO A 13 -7.39 -41.84 -29.24
N SER A 14 -6.60 -42.68 -28.59
CA SER A 14 -7.06 -43.47 -27.44
C SER A 14 -7.43 -42.56 -26.27
N ARG A 15 -8.42 -42.96 -25.47
CA ARG A 15 -8.92 -42.18 -24.31
C ARG A 15 -7.80 -41.79 -23.32
N THR A 16 -6.77 -42.64 -23.20
CA THR A 16 -5.56 -42.43 -22.40
C THR A 16 -4.62 -41.36 -22.97
N GLN A 17 -4.59 -41.17 -24.29
CA GLN A 17 -3.78 -40.15 -24.96
C GLN A 17 -4.37 -38.75 -24.73
N VAL A 18 -5.71 -38.64 -24.78
CA VAL A 18 -6.42 -37.37 -24.52
C VAL A 18 -6.22 -36.90 -23.07
N VAL A 19 -6.24 -37.82 -22.10
CA VAL A 19 -6.05 -37.48 -20.67
C VAL A 19 -4.62 -36.98 -20.40
N ARG A 20 -3.61 -37.61 -21.01
CA ARG A 20 -2.20 -37.17 -20.87
C ARG A 20 -1.96 -35.80 -21.50
N SER A 21 -2.53 -35.54 -22.67
CA SER A 21 -2.46 -34.23 -23.31
C SER A 21 -3.14 -33.14 -22.49
N LEU A 22 -4.28 -33.45 -21.85
CA LEU A 22 -4.98 -32.52 -20.98
C LEU A 22 -4.20 -32.22 -19.69
N GLN A 23 -3.58 -33.23 -19.07
CA GLN A 23 -2.72 -33.04 -17.90
C GLN A 23 -1.49 -32.19 -18.22
N LEU A 24 -0.86 -32.41 -19.37
CA LEU A 24 0.28 -31.60 -19.81
C LEU A 24 -0.13 -30.15 -20.08
N LEU A 25 -1.29 -29.94 -20.71
CA LEU A 25 -1.82 -28.60 -20.98
C LEU A 25 -2.16 -27.84 -19.69
N LEU A 26 -2.71 -28.55 -18.69
CA LEU A 26 -2.98 -27.98 -17.37
C LEU A 26 -1.68 -27.59 -16.64
N PHE A 27 -0.64 -28.43 -16.73
CA PHE A 27 0.67 -28.11 -16.16
C PHE A 27 1.32 -26.89 -16.81
N VAL A 28 1.24 -26.77 -18.14
CA VAL A 28 1.75 -25.59 -18.86
C VAL A 28 0.96 -24.33 -18.51
N ALA A 29 -0.37 -24.44 -18.38
CA ALA A 29 -1.22 -23.31 -17.97
C ALA A 29 -0.87 -22.77 -16.58
N ILE A 30 -0.61 -23.66 -15.60
CA ILE A 30 -0.19 -23.28 -14.24
C ILE A 30 1.18 -22.59 -14.25
N LEU A 31 2.12 -23.07 -15.07
CA LEU A 31 3.46 -22.48 -15.18
C LEU A 31 3.46 -21.11 -15.89
N SER A 32 2.54 -20.89 -16.83
CA SER A 32 2.38 -19.58 -17.49
C SER A 32 1.71 -18.51 -16.61
N GLY A 33 1.12 -18.89 -15.47
CA GLY A 33 0.45 -17.94 -14.57
C GLY A 33 1.40 -17.03 -13.79
N CYS A 34 2.68 -17.41 -13.62
CA CYS A 34 3.63 -16.65 -12.80
C CYS A 34 4.19 -15.39 -13.51
N SER A 35 4.12 -15.28 -14.83
CA SER A 35 4.63 -14.10 -15.56
C SER A 35 3.70 -12.89 -15.53
N LEU A 36 2.48 -13.03 -14.99
CA LEU A 36 1.52 -11.93 -14.81
C LEU A 36 1.67 -11.19 -13.48
N LEU A 37 2.53 -11.68 -12.57
CA LEU A 37 2.89 -10.97 -11.36
C LEU A 37 3.90 -9.87 -11.69
N GLN A 38 3.41 -8.73 -12.16
CA GLN A 38 4.22 -7.53 -12.21
C GLN A 38 4.65 -7.18 -10.77
N PRO A 39 5.95 -6.99 -10.49
CA PRO A 39 6.39 -6.54 -9.18
C PRO A 39 5.72 -5.20 -8.87
N SER A 40 5.11 -5.06 -7.69
CA SER A 40 4.56 -3.77 -7.30
C SER A 40 5.69 -2.74 -7.23
N TYR A 41 5.50 -1.60 -7.89
CA TYR A 41 6.46 -0.49 -7.90
C TYR A 41 6.61 0.23 -6.54
N TYR A 42 5.96 -0.28 -5.50
CA TYR A 42 5.89 0.28 -4.15
C TYR A 42 5.81 -0.86 -3.12
N ASP A 43 6.24 -0.58 -1.89
CA ASP A 43 6.03 -1.51 -0.78
C ASP A 43 4.56 -1.47 -0.31
N PRO A 44 3.81 -2.58 -0.38
CA PRO A 44 2.39 -2.61 -0.06
C PRO A 44 2.13 -2.32 1.43
N THR A 45 3.08 -2.65 2.32
CA THR A 45 2.94 -2.40 3.75
C THR A 45 3.04 -0.90 4.05
N THR A 46 4.07 -0.23 3.54
CA THR A 46 4.25 1.22 3.64
C THR A 46 3.06 1.98 3.09
N PHE A 47 2.64 1.65 1.88
CA PHE A 47 1.52 2.32 1.23
C PHE A 47 0.24 2.16 2.05
N ARG A 48 -0.07 0.95 2.50
CA ARG A 48 -1.24 0.68 3.36
C ARG A 48 -1.16 1.45 4.67
N ASN A 49 0.00 1.46 5.33
CA ASN A 49 0.17 2.13 6.61
C ASN A 49 -0.03 3.65 6.47
N LEU A 50 0.58 4.28 5.47
CA LEU A 50 0.42 5.72 5.23
C LEU A 50 -1.02 6.10 4.84
N THR A 51 -1.64 5.32 3.95
CA THR A 51 -3.02 5.58 3.50
C THR A 51 -4.07 5.32 4.58
N ALA A 52 -3.84 4.38 5.50
CA ALA A 52 -4.71 4.15 6.64
C ALA A 52 -4.53 5.20 7.75
N LEU A 53 -3.30 5.69 7.95
CA LEU A 53 -2.99 6.63 9.01
C LEU A 53 -3.42 8.06 8.68
N LYS A 54 -3.32 8.49 7.41
CA LYS A 54 -3.75 9.82 6.95
C LYS A 54 -5.19 10.18 7.40
N PRO A 55 -6.24 9.38 7.13
CA PRO A 55 -7.60 9.70 7.57
C PRO A 55 -7.77 9.63 9.09
N LYS A 56 -7.05 8.76 9.80
CA LYS A 56 -7.08 8.73 11.28
C LYS A 56 -6.58 10.05 11.88
N VAL A 57 -5.46 10.56 11.36
CA VAL A 57 -4.92 11.86 11.75
C VAL A 57 -5.89 12.98 11.43
N ALA A 58 -6.52 12.94 10.26
CA ALA A 58 -7.51 13.93 9.86
C ALA A 58 -8.70 13.99 10.83
N MET A 59 -9.28 12.83 11.16
CA MET A 59 -10.37 12.73 12.13
C MET A 59 -9.95 13.24 13.52
N LEU A 60 -8.71 12.98 13.95
CA LEU A 60 -8.22 13.52 15.22
C LEU A 60 -8.20 15.07 15.19
N TYR A 61 -7.72 15.67 14.10
CA TYR A 61 -7.57 17.13 14.00
C TYR A 61 -8.92 17.85 14.05
N GLU A 62 -9.98 17.24 13.50
CA GLU A 62 -11.34 17.77 13.63
C GLU A 62 -11.80 17.86 15.09
N THR A 63 -11.26 17.04 16.00
CA THR A 63 -11.59 17.12 17.43
C THR A 63 -10.86 18.26 18.15
N PHE A 64 -9.82 18.86 17.56
CA PHE A 64 -9.00 19.89 18.22
C PHE A 64 -9.73 21.22 18.40
N THR A 65 -10.90 21.42 17.78
CA THR A 65 -11.76 22.58 18.01
C THR A 65 -12.64 22.46 19.27
N TYR A 66 -12.62 21.31 19.93
CA TYR A 66 -13.43 21.01 21.10
C TYR A 66 -12.56 20.61 22.29
N ASP A 67 -13.12 20.74 23.50
CA ASP A 67 -12.56 20.20 24.74
C ASP A 67 -13.49 19.09 25.27
N PRO A 68 -12.97 18.08 25.99
CA PRO A 68 -11.56 17.86 26.31
C PRO A 68 -10.77 17.28 25.12
N LEU A 69 -9.44 17.35 25.21
CA LEU A 69 -8.55 16.73 24.23
C LEU A 69 -8.67 15.20 24.28
N ASN A 70 -8.74 14.54 23.12
CA ASN A 70 -8.75 13.09 23.05
C ASN A 70 -7.32 12.52 23.17
N GLU A 71 -6.80 12.48 24.40
CA GLU A 71 -5.44 12.01 24.72
C GLU A 71 -5.20 10.54 24.33
N GLU A 72 -6.23 9.69 24.43
CA GLU A 72 -6.14 8.29 24.00
C GLU A 72 -5.88 8.19 22.50
N LYS A 73 -6.66 8.93 21.69
CA LYS A 73 -6.48 8.92 20.24
C LYS A 73 -5.16 9.54 19.80
N ILE A 74 -4.68 10.53 20.53
CA ILE A 74 -3.34 11.09 20.33
C ILE A 74 -2.28 10.01 20.57
N ALA A 75 -2.35 9.29 21.70
CA ALA A 75 -1.41 8.23 22.02
C ALA A 75 -1.43 7.09 20.99
N GLU A 76 -2.61 6.71 20.50
CA GLU A 76 -2.78 5.72 19.41
C GLU A 76 -2.05 6.19 18.14
N ILE A 77 -2.30 7.42 17.69
CA ILE A 77 -1.66 7.96 16.48
C ILE A 77 -0.15 8.10 16.65
N ARG A 78 0.34 8.49 17.83
CA ARG A 78 1.78 8.52 18.15
C ARG A 78 2.42 7.16 17.97
N LEU A 79 1.77 6.12 18.51
CA LEU A 79 2.24 4.75 18.39
C LEU A 79 2.27 4.29 16.94
N GLU A 80 1.18 4.51 16.19
CA GLU A 80 1.10 4.12 14.78
C GLU A 80 2.17 4.85 13.94
N LEU A 81 2.34 6.16 14.13
CA LEU A 81 3.41 6.92 13.46
C LEU A 81 4.81 6.40 13.80
N ALA A 82 5.06 6.04 15.06
CA ALA A 82 6.33 5.47 15.48
C ALA A 82 6.58 4.09 14.85
N GLN A 83 5.55 3.24 14.78
CA GLN A 83 5.62 1.93 14.12
C GLN A 83 5.96 2.07 12.63
N VAL A 84 5.32 3.00 11.92
CA VAL A 84 5.63 3.27 10.51
C VAL A 84 7.07 3.76 10.36
N TYR A 85 7.53 4.65 11.24
CA TYR A 85 8.90 5.17 11.18
C TYR A 85 9.94 4.06 11.40
N GLU A 86 9.80 3.25 12.45
CA GLU A 86 10.75 2.16 12.73
C GLU A 86 10.72 1.09 11.63
N TYR A 87 9.55 0.81 11.05
CA TYR A 87 9.45 -0.08 9.89
C TYR A 87 10.22 0.45 8.67
N GLU A 88 10.04 1.73 8.32
CA GLU A 88 10.77 2.33 7.19
C GLU A 88 12.27 2.41 7.44
N LYS A 89 12.66 2.80 8.65
CA LYS A 89 14.06 2.89 9.07
C LYS A 89 14.74 1.52 9.06
N GLY A 90 14.03 0.47 9.50
CA GLY A 90 14.54 -0.90 9.55
C GLY A 90 14.83 -1.52 8.17
N LYS A 91 14.30 -0.95 7.08
CA LYS A 91 14.60 -1.37 5.70
C LYS A 91 15.96 -0.88 5.19
N GLY A 92 16.63 0.00 5.92
CA GLY A 92 17.98 0.48 5.58
C GLY A 92 18.01 1.61 4.54
N GLU A 93 19.17 1.79 3.91
CA GLU A 93 19.47 2.99 3.09
C GLU A 93 18.54 3.19 1.89
N SER A 94 18.05 2.10 1.28
CA SER A 94 17.08 2.17 0.16
C SER A 94 15.76 2.84 0.55
N ASN A 95 15.44 2.88 1.84
CA ASN A 95 14.23 3.49 2.38
C ASN A 95 14.47 4.78 3.18
N ARG A 96 15.71 5.30 3.18
CA ARG A 96 16.08 6.48 3.97
C ARG A 96 15.18 7.69 3.72
N GLU A 97 14.82 7.94 2.46
CA GLU A 97 13.95 9.08 2.14
C GLU A 97 12.53 8.87 2.66
N THR A 98 11.93 7.69 2.51
CA THR A 98 10.60 7.42 3.09
C THR A 98 10.64 7.52 4.62
N ALA A 99 11.67 6.96 5.27
CA ALA A 99 11.86 7.09 6.71
C ALA A 99 11.97 8.55 7.15
N ARG A 100 12.68 9.39 6.38
CA ARG A 100 12.78 10.83 6.62
C ARG A 100 11.43 11.53 6.48
N GLN A 101 10.64 11.21 5.46
CA GLN A 101 9.29 11.78 5.28
C GLN A 101 8.35 11.40 6.43
N VAL A 102 8.40 10.15 6.90
CA VAL A 102 7.62 9.72 8.08
C VAL A 102 8.07 10.46 9.34
N GLN A 103 9.37 10.68 9.51
CA GLN A 103 9.90 11.46 10.62
C GLN A 103 9.40 12.91 10.59
N LEU A 104 9.34 13.55 9.43
CA LEU A 104 8.80 14.90 9.28
C LEU A 104 7.32 14.97 9.66
N ILE A 105 6.52 13.96 9.28
CA ILE A 105 5.11 13.86 9.68
C ILE A 105 5.01 13.74 11.21
N ARG A 106 5.86 12.91 11.85
CA ARG A 106 5.91 12.77 13.31
C ARG A 106 6.19 14.08 14.02
N GLU A 107 7.24 14.78 13.60
CA GLU A 107 7.62 16.05 14.20
C GLU A 107 6.55 17.12 14.00
N MET A 108 5.90 17.14 12.84
CA MET A 108 4.77 18.03 12.57
C MET A 108 3.59 17.71 13.49
N PHE A 109 3.25 16.43 13.61
CA PHE A 109 2.18 15.96 14.48
C PHE A 109 2.42 16.38 15.94
N GLU A 110 3.62 16.15 16.47
CA GLU A 110 3.96 16.52 17.85
C GLU A 110 3.89 18.03 18.07
N ARG A 111 4.44 18.84 17.16
CA ARG A 111 4.33 20.31 17.26
C ARG A 111 2.87 20.78 17.31
N HIS A 112 2.01 20.16 16.51
CA HIS A 112 0.59 20.45 16.48
C HIS A 112 -0.11 20.03 17.79
N VAL A 113 0.15 18.83 18.30
CA VAL A 113 -0.40 18.39 19.60
C VAL A 113 0.06 19.30 20.73
N GLU A 114 1.35 19.63 20.81
CA GLU A 114 1.88 20.54 21.82
C GLU A 114 1.26 21.92 21.74
N HIS A 115 1.09 22.45 20.53
CA HIS A 115 0.43 23.73 20.32
C HIS A 115 -1.01 23.69 20.85
N ARG A 116 -1.75 22.62 20.55
CA ARG A 116 -3.12 22.41 21.03
C ARG A 116 -3.20 22.25 22.56
N GLN A 117 -2.23 21.61 23.18
CA GLN A 117 -2.16 21.46 24.64
C GLN A 117 -1.84 22.80 25.33
N LYS A 118 -0.96 23.61 24.75
CA LYS A 118 -0.51 24.89 25.33
C LYS A 118 -1.49 26.04 25.11
N GLN A 119 -2.12 26.10 23.94
CA GLN A 119 -2.98 27.23 23.53
C GLN A 119 -4.48 26.98 23.72
N GLY A 120 -4.86 25.76 24.11
CA GLY A 120 -6.27 25.36 24.18
C GLY A 120 -6.87 25.12 22.79
N LYS A 121 -8.21 25.08 22.72
CA LYS A 121 -8.93 24.75 21.48
C LYS A 121 -8.52 25.61 20.30
N TRP A 122 -8.44 24.96 19.14
CA TRP A 122 -8.14 25.66 17.90
C TRP A 122 -9.38 26.35 17.33
N SER A 123 -9.16 27.42 16.58
CA SER A 123 -10.20 27.93 15.67
C SER A 123 -10.34 26.99 14.48
N VAL A 124 -11.52 26.99 13.84
CA VAL A 124 -11.76 26.17 12.64
C VAL A 124 -10.75 26.49 11.54
N ALA A 125 -10.44 27.77 11.33
CA ALA A 125 -9.45 28.20 10.34
C ALA A 125 -8.04 27.67 10.65
N PHE A 126 -7.61 27.74 11.91
CA PHE A 126 -6.31 27.18 12.31
C PHE A 126 -6.28 25.66 12.12
N MET A 127 -7.34 24.96 12.53
CA MET A 127 -7.47 23.52 12.35
C MET A 127 -7.37 23.12 10.89
N GLN A 128 -8.09 23.81 10.00
CA GLN A 128 -8.05 23.55 8.55
C GLN A 128 -6.64 23.74 7.97
N ASN A 129 -5.94 24.80 8.35
CA ASN A 129 -4.56 25.03 7.91
C ASN A 129 -3.61 23.93 8.41
N ALA A 130 -3.68 23.58 9.70
CA ALA A 130 -2.84 22.53 10.28
C ALA A 130 -3.14 21.16 9.66
N LEU A 131 -4.42 20.87 9.40
CA LEU A 131 -4.89 19.65 8.74
C LEU A 131 -4.37 19.55 7.30
N GLN A 132 -4.49 20.62 6.52
CA GLN A 132 -3.97 20.66 5.16
C GLN A 132 -2.46 20.39 5.14
N ASN A 133 -1.70 21.08 6.00
CA ASN A 133 -0.24 20.93 6.07
C ASN A 133 0.18 19.47 6.35
N ILE A 134 -0.47 18.80 7.31
CA ILE A 134 -0.12 17.40 7.62
C ILE A 134 -0.60 16.43 6.54
N GLN A 135 -1.75 16.68 5.91
CA GLN A 135 -2.22 15.88 4.78
C GLN A 135 -1.28 15.96 3.58
N GLU A 136 -0.73 17.14 3.27
CA GLU A 136 0.26 17.34 2.21
C GLU A 136 1.57 16.60 2.51
N ALA A 137 1.98 16.54 3.78
CA ALA A 137 3.13 15.75 4.21
C ALA A 137 2.89 14.25 3.98
N PHE A 138 1.71 13.73 4.33
CA PHE A 138 1.31 12.35 4.00
C PHE A 138 1.31 12.09 2.50
N ASP A 139 0.74 12.99 1.69
CA ASP A 139 0.70 12.84 0.23
C ASP A 139 2.09 12.81 -0.39
N THR A 140 3.02 13.59 0.17
CA THR A 140 4.43 13.57 -0.22
C THR A 140 5.07 12.23 0.11
N ALA A 141 4.89 11.72 1.34
CA ALA A 141 5.41 10.41 1.72
C ALA A 141 4.85 9.27 0.84
N ILE A 142 3.55 9.27 0.56
CA ILE A 142 2.88 8.28 -0.30
C ILE A 142 3.42 8.37 -1.73
N ARG A 143 3.58 9.58 -2.27
CA ARG A 143 4.13 9.79 -3.61
C ARG A 143 5.58 9.33 -3.71
N THR A 144 6.42 9.66 -2.73
CA THR A 144 7.81 9.18 -2.66
C THR A 144 7.87 7.66 -2.71
N GLU A 145 7.02 6.97 -1.95
CA GLU A 145 6.97 5.51 -1.97
C GLU A 145 6.55 4.95 -3.33
N ARG A 146 5.59 5.58 -4.02
CA ARG A 146 5.15 5.16 -5.36
C ARG A 146 6.19 5.40 -6.47
N LEU A 147 7.14 6.31 -6.26
CA LEU A 147 8.13 6.70 -7.26
C LEU A 147 9.45 5.92 -7.16
N LYS A 148 9.69 5.18 -6.07
CA LYS A 148 10.95 4.46 -5.83
C LYS A 148 11.40 3.59 -6.99
N ASN A 149 10.48 2.90 -7.67
CA ASN A 149 10.82 1.93 -8.71
C ASN A 149 10.43 2.39 -10.13
N LYS A 150 10.11 3.68 -10.33
CA LYS A 150 9.79 4.23 -11.67
C LYS A 150 11.03 4.66 -12.48
N ASN A 151 12.19 4.75 -11.82
CA ASN A 151 13.42 5.32 -12.38
C ASN A 151 14.63 4.36 -12.33
N GLU A 152 14.41 3.07 -12.02
CA GLU A 152 15.37 1.98 -12.28
C GLU A 152 14.99 1.27 -13.58
#